data_AF-D1JCB0-F1
#
_entry.id   AF-D1JCB0-F1
#
_cell.length_a   1.000
_cell.length_b   1.000
_cell.length_c   1.000
_cell.angle_alpha   90.00
_cell.angle_beta   90.00
_cell.angle_gamma   90.00
#
_symmetry.space_group_name_H-M   'P 1'
#
loop_
_entity.id
_entity.type
_entity.pdbx_description
1 polymer ?
#
loop_
_entity_poly.entity_id
_entity_poly.type
_entity_poly.pdbx_seq_one_letter_code
_entity_poly.pdbx_strand_id
1 'polypeptide(L)'
;MIENEKLRVAAEEFAEKAHKLSSALEIAIVGSVAGNDPYPNDIDLVIIVRNLDEIATIAKYARQMSRHYHNWDVFLFDESLTLLGRVCHRRECPGQSIDCSVPGCGQPQHLRVYPEFEYDEKMFLESPIDVLWSSFRMSRLLARRDELGIVESRRYPVLADIELECILCAKTFVFTGGEQKWYQKRGLSRPKRCPDCREQKY
;
A
#
# COMPACT_ATOMS: atom_id res chain seq x y z
N MET A 1 0.16 -13.65 -9.46
CA MET A 1 0.37 -14.73 -8.45
C MET A 1 1.69 -14.54 -7.71
N ILE A 2 2.85 -14.65 -8.37
CA ILE A 2 4.18 -14.49 -7.74
C ILE A 2 4.39 -13.10 -7.11
N GLU A 3 3.81 -12.06 -7.69
CA GLU A 3 3.97 -10.69 -7.19
C GLU A 3 3.22 -10.45 -5.87
N ASN A 4 1.95 -10.88 -5.77
CA ASN A 4 1.18 -10.80 -4.53
C ASN A 4 1.86 -11.54 -3.36
N GLU A 5 2.39 -12.74 -3.62
CA GLU A 5 3.12 -13.52 -2.61
C GLU A 5 4.35 -12.78 -2.06
N LYS A 6 5.15 -12.14 -2.93
CA LYS A 6 6.30 -11.32 -2.50
C LYS A 6 5.87 -10.13 -1.64
N LEU A 7 4.78 -9.47 -2.01
CA LEU A 7 4.23 -8.35 -1.25
C LEU A 7 3.77 -8.78 0.14
N ARG A 8 3.09 -9.93 0.19
CA ARG A 8 2.63 -10.59 1.42
C ARG A 8 3.77 -10.97 2.35
N VAL A 9 4.84 -11.58 1.82
CA VAL A 9 6.06 -11.90 2.60
C VAL A 9 6.69 -10.64 3.18
N ALA A 10 6.77 -9.55 2.42
CA ALA A 10 7.31 -8.28 2.91
C ALA A 10 6.48 -7.71 4.07
N ALA A 11 5.15 -7.77 3.96
CA ALA A 11 4.21 -7.35 5.00
C ALA A 11 4.33 -8.21 6.27
N GLU A 12 4.45 -9.53 6.12
CA GLU A 12 4.66 -10.46 7.25
C GLU A 12 5.99 -10.22 7.96
N GLU A 13 7.09 -10.03 7.22
CA GLU A 13 8.40 -9.70 7.80
C GLU A 13 8.38 -8.36 8.56
N PHE A 14 7.62 -7.38 8.07
CA PHE A 14 7.39 -6.12 8.77
C PHE A 14 6.61 -6.37 10.07
N ALA A 15 5.48 -7.10 9.98
CA ALA A 15 4.64 -7.41 11.13
C ALA A 15 5.44 -8.14 12.22
N GLU A 16 6.23 -9.16 11.84
CA GLU A 16 7.10 -9.95 12.74
C GLU A 16 8.12 -9.12 13.54
N LYS A 17 8.49 -7.95 13.04
CA LYS A 17 9.40 -7.03 13.74
C LYS A 17 8.61 -6.00 14.53
N ALA A 18 7.57 -5.43 13.92
CA ALA A 18 6.80 -4.34 14.50
C ALA A 18 5.91 -4.78 15.68
N HIS A 19 5.39 -6.01 15.71
CA HIS A 19 4.56 -6.50 16.84
C HIS A 19 5.32 -6.59 18.16
N LYS A 20 6.65 -6.64 18.11
CA LYS A 20 7.54 -6.68 19.29
C LYS A 20 7.70 -5.32 19.95
N LEU A 21 7.26 -4.25 19.28
CA LEU A 21 7.30 -2.89 19.80
C LEU A 21 6.16 -2.68 20.80
N SER A 22 6.46 -2.03 21.92
CA SER A 22 5.49 -1.80 23.00
C SER A 22 4.34 -0.86 22.62
N SER A 23 4.58 -0.04 21.60
CA SER A 23 3.63 0.90 21.02
C SER A 23 2.70 0.26 19.99
N ALA A 24 3.06 -0.86 19.35
CA ALA A 24 2.21 -1.51 18.35
C ALA A 24 1.06 -2.28 19.01
N LEU A 25 -0.16 -2.11 18.48
CA LEU A 25 -1.37 -2.73 19.03
C LEU A 25 -2.09 -3.64 18.02
N GLU A 26 -2.04 -3.31 16.74
CA GLU A 26 -2.59 -4.12 15.66
C GLU A 26 -1.87 -3.82 14.35
N ILE A 27 -1.66 -4.84 13.51
CA ILE A 27 -1.02 -4.73 12.21
C ILE A 27 -1.86 -5.49 11.20
N ALA A 28 -2.20 -4.85 10.08
CA ALA A 28 -3.01 -5.45 9.03
C ALA A 28 -2.56 -5.01 7.64
N ILE A 29 -2.77 -5.86 6.65
CA ILE A 29 -2.77 -5.49 5.24
C ILE A 29 -4.17 -4.98 4.89
N VAL A 30 -4.25 -3.89 4.14
CA VAL A 30 -5.51 -3.38 3.60
C VAL A 30 -5.41 -3.33 2.07
N GLY A 31 -6.53 -3.47 1.39
CA GLY A 31 -6.59 -3.20 -0.04
C GLY A 31 -6.22 -4.39 -0.93
N SER A 32 -5.50 -4.15 -2.03
CA SER A 32 -5.36 -5.11 -3.14
C SER A 32 -4.64 -6.39 -2.76
N VAL A 33 -3.64 -6.28 -1.89
CA VAL A 33 -2.89 -7.45 -1.42
C VAL A 33 -3.78 -8.34 -0.55
N ALA A 34 -4.48 -7.77 0.43
CA ALA A 34 -5.46 -8.49 1.25
C ALA A 34 -6.62 -9.06 0.42
N GLY A 35 -6.99 -8.38 -0.66
CA GLY A 35 -8.03 -8.81 -1.61
C GLY A 35 -7.60 -9.87 -2.62
N ASN A 36 -6.37 -10.37 -2.55
CA ASN A 36 -5.78 -11.30 -3.51
C ASN A 36 -5.85 -10.79 -4.97
N ASP A 37 -5.68 -9.48 -5.19
CA ASP A 37 -5.52 -8.94 -6.53
C ASP A 37 -4.33 -9.65 -7.20
N PRO A 38 -4.49 -10.21 -8.41
CA PRO A 38 -3.39 -10.84 -9.14
C PRO A 38 -2.30 -9.86 -9.59
N TYR A 39 -2.61 -8.56 -9.66
CA TYR A 39 -1.72 -7.47 -10.11
C TYR A 39 -1.73 -6.28 -9.12
N PRO A 40 -1.31 -6.49 -7.86
CA PRO A 40 -1.21 -5.42 -6.87
C PRO A 40 -0.08 -4.45 -7.24
N ASN A 41 -0.29 -3.14 -7.05
CA ASN A 41 0.70 -2.11 -7.39
C ASN A 41 1.45 -1.57 -6.16
N ASP A 42 0.92 -1.79 -4.98
CA ASP A 42 1.35 -1.27 -3.69
C ASP A 42 1.01 -2.28 -2.58
N ILE A 43 1.75 -2.16 -1.48
CA ILE A 43 1.41 -2.75 -0.19
C ILE A 43 0.85 -1.63 0.69
N ASP A 44 -0.44 -1.68 1.01
CA ASP A 44 -1.03 -0.81 2.03
C ASP A 44 -1.09 -1.55 3.36
N LEU A 45 -0.34 -1.07 4.34
CA LEU A 45 -0.32 -1.60 5.71
C LEU A 45 -0.96 -0.62 6.67
N VAL A 46 -1.64 -1.14 7.66
CA VAL A 46 -2.08 -0.41 8.84
C VAL A 46 -1.27 -0.87 10.03
N ILE A 47 -0.88 0.09 10.86
CA ILE A 47 -0.47 -0.17 12.23
C ILE A 47 -1.24 0.74 13.18
N ILE A 48 -1.98 0.13 14.11
CA ILE A 48 -2.57 0.83 15.25
C ILE A 48 -1.50 0.93 16.32
N VAL A 49 -1.27 2.13 16.83
CA VAL A 49 -0.25 2.40 17.84
C VAL A 49 -0.82 3.11 19.05
N ARG A 50 -0.29 2.80 20.24
CA ARG A 50 -0.61 3.48 21.50
C ARG A 50 -0.08 4.90 21.52
N ASN A 51 1.11 5.09 20.95
CA ASN A 51 1.82 6.36 20.86
C ASN A 51 2.82 6.31 19.69
N LEU A 52 3.52 7.43 19.44
CA LEU A 52 4.47 7.55 18.33
C LEU A 52 5.95 7.44 18.76
N ASP A 53 6.24 6.97 19.98
CA ASP A 53 7.60 6.98 20.53
C ASP A 53 8.57 6.10 19.71
N GLU A 54 8.07 5.01 19.13
CA GLU A 54 8.86 4.04 18.36
C GLU A 54 8.73 4.20 16.84
N ILE A 55 8.15 5.31 16.35
CA ILE A 55 7.89 5.53 14.92
C ILE A 55 9.17 5.44 14.06
N ALA A 56 10.31 5.90 14.55
CA ALA A 56 11.57 5.83 13.81
C ALA A 56 12.01 4.38 13.59
N THR A 57 11.73 3.50 14.56
CA THR A 57 11.96 2.05 14.47
C THR A 57 10.95 1.40 13.54
N ILE A 58 9.68 1.76 13.61
CA ILE A 58 8.64 1.33 12.65
C ILE A 58 9.07 1.72 11.22
N ALA A 59 9.52 2.96 11.03
CA ALA A 59 10.01 3.46 9.75
C ALA A 59 11.25 2.72 9.25
N LYS A 60 12.14 2.29 10.16
CA LYS A 60 13.27 1.43 9.82
C LYS A 60 12.79 0.07 9.32
N TYR A 61 11.80 -0.54 9.98
CA TYR A 61 11.25 -1.83 9.54
C TYR A 61 10.50 -1.71 8.21
N ALA A 62 9.70 -0.67 8.03
CA ALA A 62 8.99 -0.43 6.77
C ALA A 62 9.96 -0.28 5.60
N ARG A 63 11.04 0.49 5.75
CA ARG A 63 12.10 0.62 4.73
C ARG A 63 12.79 -0.70 4.38
N GLN A 64 12.79 -1.70 5.26
CA GLN A 64 13.37 -3.01 4.96
C GLN A 64 12.50 -3.80 3.96
N MET A 65 11.20 -3.50 3.86
CA MET A 65 10.31 -4.10 2.84
C MET A 65 10.76 -3.76 1.42
N SER A 66 11.45 -2.62 1.23
CA SER A 66 12.07 -2.22 -0.06
C SER A 66 13.08 -3.23 -0.61
N ARG A 67 13.47 -4.26 0.15
CA ARG A 67 14.25 -5.41 -0.35
C ARG A 67 13.43 -6.31 -1.27
N HIS A 68 12.12 -6.37 -1.06
CA HIS A 68 11.17 -7.18 -1.81
C HIS A 68 10.39 -6.32 -2.81
N TYR A 69 9.94 -5.13 -2.36
CA TYR A 69 9.13 -4.23 -3.18
C TYR A 69 9.20 -2.77 -2.69
N HIS A 70 9.31 -1.83 -3.61
CA HIS A 70 9.55 -0.42 -3.27
C HIS A 70 8.29 0.39 -2.97
N ASN A 71 7.13 -0.03 -3.49
CA ASN A 71 5.89 0.73 -3.35
C ASN A 71 5.07 0.17 -2.19
N TRP A 72 5.24 0.78 -1.02
CA TRP A 72 4.53 0.41 0.20
C TRP A 72 4.08 1.68 0.92
N ASP A 73 2.91 1.67 1.54
CA ASP A 73 2.43 2.69 2.45
C ASP A 73 2.16 2.02 3.80
N VAL A 74 2.53 2.66 4.91
CA VAL A 74 2.15 2.21 6.26
C VAL A 74 1.39 3.34 6.93
N PHE A 75 0.07 3.17 7.08
CA PHE A 75 -0.83 4.09 7.74
C PHE A 75 -0.76 3.89 9.26
N LEU A 76 -0.58 4.99 10.00
CA LEU A 76 -0.51 5.02 11.45
C LEU A 76 -1.85 5.48 12.00
N PHE A 77 -2.47 4.65 12.83
CA PHE A 77 -3.71 4.97 13.52
C PHE A 77 -3.52 4.94 15.04
N ASP A 78 -4.30 5.74 15.76
CA ASP A 78 -4.44 5.58 17.21
C ASP A 78 -5.49 4.50 17.57
N GLU A 79 -5.65 4.24 18.87
CA GLU A 79 -6.63 3.26 19.39
C GLU A 79 -8.10 3.58 19.06
N SER A 80 -8.39 4.83 18.72
CA SER A 80 -9.71 5.30 18.32
C SER A 80 -9.91 5.26 16.80
N LEU A 81 -8.94 4.68 16.07
CA LEU A 81 -8.92 4.64 14.59
C LEU A 81 -8.87 6.03 13.96
N THR A 82 -8.29 7.01 14.65
CA THR A 82 -7.93 8.31 14.06
C THR A 82 -6.64 8.15 13.27
N LEU A 83 -6.63 8.58 12.01
CA LEU A 83 -5.42 8.58 11.20
C LEU A 83 -4.43 9.64 11.73
N LEU A 84 -3.27 9.19 12.16
CA LEU A 84 -2.17 10.05 12.64
C LEU A 84 -1.26 10.51 11.49
N GLY A 85 -1.19 9.71 10.42
CA GLY A 85 -0.37 9.98 9.25
C GLY A 85 0.14 8.68 8.63
N ARG A 86 1.29 8.77 7.95
CA ARG A 86 1.96 7.60 7.37
C ARG A 86 3.41 7.53 7.81
N VAL A 87 4.00 6.36 7.71
CA VAL A 87 5.43 6.15 7.91
C VAL A 87 6.21 6.76 6.75
N CYS A 88 7.24 7.54 7.06
CA CYS A 88 8.10 8.14 6.04
C CYS A 88 9.06 7.11 5.41
N HIS A 89 9.17 7.13 4.08
CA HIS A 89 10.10 6.29 3.32
C HIS A 89 11.57 6.73 3.46
N ARG A 90 11.82 7.96 3.90
CA ARG A 90 13.17 8.52 3.94
C ARG A 90 13.96 7.90 5.09
N ARG A 91 15.26 7.70 4.87
CA ARG A 91 16.17 7.23 5.91
C ARG A 91 16.47 8.33 6.92
N GLU A 92 16.69 9.54 6.41
CA GLU A 92 16.98 10.75 7.19
C GLU A 92 15.71 11.60 7.33
N CYS A 93 15.53 12.20 8.52
CA CYS A 93 14.40 13.07 8.83
C CYS A 93 14.87 14.25 9.71
N PRO A 94 14.65 15.51 9.30
CA PRO A 94 14.08 15.91 8.01
C PRO A 94 15.01 15.56 6.83
N GLY A 95 14.43 15.35 5.66
CA GLY A 95 15.18 15.22 4.40
C GLY A 95 15.28 16.58 3.69
N GLN A 96 15.72 16.57 2.42
CA GLN A 96 15.84 17.78 1.58
C GLN A 96 14.60 18.05 0.70
N SER A 97 13.53 17.28 0.86
CA SER A 97 12.32 17.41 0.05
C SER A 97 11.40 18.49 0.60
N ILE A 98 10.71 19.20 -0.30
CA ILE A 98 9.65 20.16 0.07
C ILE A 98 8.54 19.52 0.91
N ASP A 99 8.30 18.21 0.75
CA ASP A 99 7.37 17.45 1.59
C ASP A 99 7.69 17.58 3.09
N CYS A 100 8.97 17.73 3.44
CA CYS A 100 9.40 17.87 4.83
C CYS A 100 9.04 19.23 5.43
N SER A 101 8.65 20.21 4.61
CA SER A 101 8.18 21.53 5.06
C SER A 101 6.69 21.56 5.39
N VAL A 102 5.96 20.46 5.16
CA VAL A 102 4.55 20.33 5.54
C VAL A 102 4.41 20.41 7.07
N PRO A 103 3.49 21.24 7.61
CA PRO A 103 3.23 21.31 9.05
C PRO A 103 2.91 19.93 9.65
N GLY A 104 3.58 19.57 10.74
CA GLY A 104 3.45 18.27 11.40
C GLY A 104 4.28 17.13 10.79
N CYS A 105 4.79 17.27 9.56
CA CYS A 105 5.71 16.28 9.00
C CYS A 105 7.03 16.27 9.80
N GLY A 106 7.52 15.08 10.14
CA GLY A 106 8.71 14.92 10.97
C GLY A 106 8.50 15.26 12.46
N GLN A 107 7.24 15.41 12.91
CA GLN A 107 6.89 15.65 14.30
C GLN A 107 5.91 14.58 14.82
N PRO A 108 6.41 13.45 15.37
CA PRO A 108 7.82 13.08 15.59
C PRO A 108 8.55 12.64 14.31
N GLN A 109 9.88 12.49 14.41
CA GLN A 109 10.72 12.11 13.26
C GLN A 109 10.15 10.88 12.54
N HIS A 110 10.15 10.93 11.21
CA HIS A 110 9.60 9.90 10.32
C HIS A 110 8.07 9.76 10.31
N LEU A 111 7.32 10.63 11.00
CA LEU A 111 5.90 10.84 10.69
C LEU A 111 5.79 11.63 9.39
N ARG A 112 5.01 11.12 8.44
CA ARG A 112 4.66 11.82 7.20
C ARG A 112 3.20 12.22 7.26
N VAL A 113 2.95 13.51 7.02
CA VAL A 113 1.62 14.10 6.95
C VAL A 113 1.38 14.56 5.51
N TYR A 114 0.15 14.36 5.03
CA TYR A 114 -0.30 14.81 3.72
C TYR A 114 -1.55 15.67 3.92
N PRO A 115 -1.44 17.01 3.86
CA PRO A 115 -2.55 17.91 4.15
C PRO A 115 -3.74 17.72 3.21
N GLU A 116 -3.48 17.30 1.98
CA GLU A 116 -4.51 17.07 0.95
C GLU A 116 -5.09 15.65 1.01
N PHE A 117 -4.59 14.79 1.89
CA PHE A 117 -5.15 13.46 2.06
C PHE A 117 -6.30 13.50 3.06
N GLU A 118 -7.52 13.42 2.54
CA GLU A 118 -8.71 13.24 3.35
C GLU A 118 -8.96 11.74 3.56
N TYR A 119 -8.95 11.32 4.82
CA TYR A 119 -9.26 9.95 5.20
C TYR A 119 -10.79 9.73 5.14
N ASP A 120 -11.22 8.90 4.20
CA ASP A 120 -12.59 8.38 4.15
C ASP A 120 -12.64 7.00 4.82
N GLU A 121 -13.14 6.98 6.07
CA GLU A 121 -13.24 5.77 6.88
C GLU A 121 -14.04 4.66 6.19
N LYS A 122 -15.16 5.02 5.55
CA LYS A 122 -16.04 4.04 4.91
C LYS A 122 -15.34 3.42 3.71
N MET A 123 -14.77 4.24 2.83
CA MET A 123 -14.02 3.75 1.66
C MET A 123 -12.81 2.90 2.08
N PHE A 124 -12.15 3.28 3.18
CA PHE A 124 -11.02 2.54 3.70
C PHE A 124 -11.43 1.15 4.22
N LEU A 125 -12.46 1.08 5.07
CA LEU A 125 -12.92 -0.17 5.68
C LEU A 125 -13.76 -1.05 4.73
N GLU A 126 -14.25 -0.51 3.61
CA GLU A 126 -14.78 -1.30 2.49
C GLU A 126 -13.69 -2.08 1.76
N SER A 127 -12.41 -1.70 1.89
CA SER A 127 -11.33 -2.48 1.31
C SER A 127 -11.14 -3.80 2.06
N PRO A 128 -10.66 -4.88 1.39
CA PRO A 128 -10.28 -6.10 2.09
C PRO A 128 -9.24 -5.82 3.18
N ILE A 129 -9.38 -6.49 4.32
CA ILE A 129 -8.48 -6.36 5.48
C ILE A 129 -8.01 -7.75 5.87
N ASP A 130 -6.70 -7.92 5.99
CA ASP A 130 -6.05 -9.13 6.47
C ASP A 130 -5.20 -8.79 7.70
N VAL A 131 -5.68 -9.19 8.88
CA VAL A 131 -5.04 -8.87 10.16
C VAL A 131 -3.87 -9.82 10.39
N LEU A 132 -2.65 -9.27 10.37
CA LEU A 132 -1.42 -10.04 10.55
C LEU A 132 -1.11 -10.28 12.02
N TRP A 133 -1.44 -9.32 12.89
CA TRP A 133 -1.24 -9.43 14.32
C TRP A 133 -2.16 -8.45 15.07
N SER A 134 -2.67 -8.84 16.24
CA SER A 134 -3.39 -7.93 17.13
C SER A 134 -3.15 -8.29 18.60
N SER A 135 -2.93 -7.27 19.42
CA SER A 135 -2.87 -7.38 20.88
C SER A 135 -4.27 -7.37 21.53
N PHE A 136 -5.29 -6.97 20.77
CA PHE A 136 -6.66 -6.94 21.22
C PHE A 136 -7.29 -8.34 21.17
N ARG A 137 -8.27 -8.61 22.04
CA ARG A 137 -9.08 -9.83 21.96
C ARG A 137 -9.83 -9.93 20.62
N MET A 138 -10.25 -8.79 20.07
CA MET A 138 -10.90 -8.66 18.77
C MET A 138 -10.23 -7.53 18.01
N SER A 139 -10.03 -7.72 16.71
CA SER A 139 -9.41 -6.69 15.86
C SER A 139 -10.25 -5.41 15.90
N ARG A 140 -9.58 -4.27 16.08
CA ARG A 140 -10.25 -2.96 16.09
C ARG A 140 -10.74 -2.58 14.70
N LEU A 141 -9.95 -2.88 13.66
CA LEU A 141 -10.33 -2.63 12.27
C LEU A 141 -11.58 -3.43 11.88
N LEU A 142 -11.58 -4.73 12.19
CA LEU A 142 -12.71 -5.60 11.85
C LEU A 142 -13.95 -5.26 12.68
N ALA A 143 -13.80 -4.98 13.98
CA ALA A 143 -14.91 -4.54 14.83
C ALA A 143 -15.54 -3.24 14.30
N ARG A 144 -14.72 -2.26 13.91
CA ARG A 144 -15.21 -0.99 13.34
C ARG A 144 -15.92 -1.20 12.01
N ARG A 145 -15.38 -2.08 11.16
CA ARG A 145 -16.02 -2.46 9.89
C ARG A 145 -17.42 -3.06 10.14
N ASP A 146 -17.55 -3.93 11.14
CA ASP A 146 -18.82 -4.53 11.51
C ASP A 146 -19.81 -3.50 12.07
N GLU A 147 -19.35 -2.54 12.89
CA GLU A 147 -20.16 -1.41 13.40
C GLU A 147 -20.73 -0.55 12.27
N LEU A 148 -19.97 -0.35 11.20
CA LEU A 148 -20.41 0.39 10.01
C LEU A 148 -21.35 -0.43 9.10
N GLY A 149 -21.59 -1.70 9.43
CA GLY A 149 -22.44 -2.59 8.63
C GLY A 149 -21.84 -2.96 7.27
N ILE A 150 -20.52 -2.93 7.13
CA ILE A 150 -19.83 -3.31 5.90
C ILE A 150 -19.73 -4.84 5.83
N VAL A 151 -20.62 -5.44 5.05
CA VAL A 151 -20.73 -6.91 4.92
C VAL A 151 -19.80 -7.47 3.86
N GLU A 152 -19.67 -6.78 2.72
CA GLU A 152 -18.81 -7.19 1.62
C GLU A 152 -17.66 -6.22 1.41
N SER A 153 -16.47 -6.77 1.14
CA SER A 153 -15.33 -5.96 0.72
C SER A 153 -15.40 -5.62 -0.76
N ARG A 154 -14.85 -4.46 -1.12
CA ARG A 154 -14.56 -4.07 -2.50
C ARG A 154 -13.78 -5.17 -3.21
N ARG A 155 -14.18 -5.50 -4.43
CA ARG A 155 -13.49 -6.45 -5.31
C ARG A 155 -12.51 -5.74 -6.22
N TYR A 156 -11.39 -6.39 -6.50
CA TYR A 156 -10.42 -5.94 -7.48
C TYR A 156 -10.72 -6.61 -8.83
N PRO A 157 -11.03 -5.84 -9.89
CA PRO A 157 -11.35 -6.43 -11.18
C PRO A 157 -10.13 -7.20 -11.71
N VAL A 158 -10.34 -8.45 -12.11
CA VAL A 158 -9.31 -9.25 -12.78
C VAL A 158 -9.52 -9.09 -14.28
N LEU A 159 -8.63 -8.34 -14.94
CA LEU A 159 -8.66 -8.17 -16.38
C LEU A 159 -7.88 -9.33 -17.02
N ALA A 160 -8.50 -9.99 -17.99
CA ALA A 160 -7.83 -11.02 -18.78
C ALA A 160 -6.77 -10.38 -19.68
N ASP A 161 -5.69 -11.10 -19.92
CA ASP A 161 -4.65 -10.69 -20.86
C ASP A 161 -5.24 -10.59 -22.29
N ILE A 162 -4.81 -9.58 -23.03
CA ILE A 162 -5.25 -9.33 -24.42
C ILE A 162 -4.04 -9.38 -25.33
N GLU A 163 -4.11 -10.17 -26.40
CA GLU A 163 -3.09 -10.14 -27.45
C GLU A 163 -3.32 -8.95 -28.39
N LEU A 164 -2.27 -8.17 -28.65
CA LEU A 164 -2.28 -7.03 -29.57
C LEU A 164 -1.19 -7.21 -30.62
N GLU A 165 -1.43 -6.70 -31.83
CA GLU A 165 -0.43 -6.67 -32.89
C GLU A 165 0.28 -5.30 -32.92
N CYS A 166 1.61 -5.31 -33.01
CA CYS A 166 2.40 -4.09 -33.10
C CYS A 166 2.30 -3.45 -34.48
N ILE A 167 1.90 -2.18 -34.56
CA ILE A 167 1.76 -1.47 -35.85
C ILE A 167 3.09 -1.26 -36.61
N LEU A 168 4.25 -1.47 -35.97
CA LEU A 168 5.56 -1.25 -36.58
C LEU A 168 6.23 -2.53 -37.06
N CYS A 169 6.23 -3.56 -36.22
CA CYS A 169 6.94 -4.81 -36.51
C CYS A 169 6.01 -5.99 -36.77
N ALA A 170 4.68 -5.78 -36.73
CA ALA A 170 3.64 -6.81 -36.90
C ALA A 170 3.72 -7.99 -35.92
N LYS A 171 4.57 -7.91 -34.88
CA LYS A 171 4.63 -8.94 -33.83
C LYS A 171 3.45 -8.81 -32.89
N THR A 172 2.87 -9.96 -32.54
CA THR A 172 1.92 -10.07 -31.43
C THR A 172 2.65 -9.88 -30.10
N PHE A 173 2.05 -9.12 -29.19
CA PHE A 173 2.50 -8.97 -27.81
C PHE A 173 1.31 -9.00 -26.86
N VAL A 174 1.57 -9.38 -25.61
CA VAL A 174 0.53 -9.47 -24.58
C VAL A 174 0.39 -8.11 -23.91
N PHE A 175 -0.84 -7.60 -23.87
CA PHE A 175 -1.26 -6.48 -23.03
C PHE A 175 -1.90 -7.05 -21.76
N THR A 176 -1.08 -7.19 -20.73
CA THR A 176 -1.46 -7.93 -19.52
C THR A 176 -2.57 -7.23 -18.75
N GLY A 177 -3.34 -7.97 -17.95
CA GLY A 177 -4.36 -7.39 -17.06
C GLY A 177 -3.79 -6.30 -16.14
N GLY A 178 -2.54 -6.46 -15.67
CA GLY A 178 -1.83 -5.46 -14.88
C GLY A 178 -1.50 -4.18 -15.67
N GLU A 179 -0.98 -4.32 -16.89
CA GLU A 179 -0.76 -3.16 -17.77
C GLU A 179 -2.08 -2.46 -18.09
N GLN A 180 -3.16 -3.20 -18.33
CA GLN A 180 -4.49 -2.61 -18.56
C GLN A 180 -4.93 -1.73 -17.37
N LYS A 181 -4.78 -2.22 -16.13
CA LYS A 181 -5.06 -1.42 -14.92
C LYS A 181 -4.20 -0.16 -14.84
N TRP A 182 -2.89 -0.30 -15.11
CA TRP A 182 -1.94 0.81 -15.07
C TRP A 182 -2.30 1.89 -16.10
N TYR A 183 -2.68 1.48 -17.32
CA TYR A 183 -3.10 2.38 -18.39
C TYR A 183 -4.39 3.13 -18.01
N GLN A 184 -5.41 2.40 -17.54
CA GLN A 184 -6.69 2.98 -17.11
C GLN A 184 -6.50 4.00 -15.97
N LYS A 185 -5.71 3.66 -14.94
CA LYS A 185 -5.42 4.56 -13.80
C LYS A 185 -4.76 5.87 -14.23
N ARG A 186 -4.02 5.87 -15.34
CA ARG A 186 -3.35 7.06 -15.90
C ARG A 186 -4.14 7.75 -17.02
N GLY A 187 -5.35 7.28 -17.34
CA GLY A 187 -6.14 7.80 -18.46
C GLY A 187 -5.48 7.57 -19.83
N LEU A 188 -4.63 6.55 -19.95
CA LEU A 188 -3.90 6.23 -21.17
C LEU A 188 -4.69 5.25 -22.04
N SER A 189 -4.62 5.45 -23.36
CA SER A 189 -5.16 4.51 -24.34
C SER A 189 -4.26 3.28 -24.49
N ARG A 190 -4.84 2.11 -24.81
CA ARG A 190 -4.11 0.86 -25.07
C ARG A 190 -2.89 1.06 -26.00
N PRO A 191 -1.78 0.34 -25.77
CA PRO A 191 -0.58 0.49 -26.59
C PRO A 191 -0.82 -0.02 -28.01
N LYS A 192 -0.28 0.70 -29.00
CA LYS A 192 -0.28 0.28 -30.43
C LYS A 192 1.04 -0.37 -30.86
N ARG A 193 2.08 -0.27 -30.02
CA ARG A 193 3.44 -0.77 -30.27
C ARG A 193 3.83 -1.73 -29.17
N CYS A 194 4.54 -2.81 -29.52
CA CYS A 194 5.10 -3.73 -28.53
C CYS A 194 6.15 -3.04 -27.65
N PRO A 195 6.53 -3.62 -26.48
CA PRO A 195 7.54 -3.06 -25.59
C PRO A 195 8.84 -2.65 -26.30
N ASP A 196 9.42 -3.56 -27.10
CA ASP A 196 10.67 -3.32 -27.84
C ASP A 196 10.58 -2.07 -28.73
N CYS A 197 9.47 -1.90 -29.46
CA CYS A 197 9.26 -0.77 -30.36
C CYS A 197 8.90 0.55 -29.65
N ARG A 198 8.55 0.51 -28.35
CA ARG A 198 8.36 1.72 -27.54
C ARG A 198 9.68 2.24 -26.98
N GLU A 199 10.62 1.35 -26.69
CA GLU A 199 11.93 1.69 -26.10
C GLU A 199 12.94 2.22 -27.13
N GLN A 200 12.78 1.84 -28.40
CA GLN A 200 13.56 2.43 -29.48
C GLN A 200 13.24 3.92 -29.60
N LYS A 201 14.18 4.76 -29.17
CA LYS A 201 14.23 6.17 -29.58
C LYS A 201 14.57 6.20 -31.06
N TYR A 202 13.69 6.79 -31.86
CA TYR A 202 14.02 7.19 -33.22
C TYR A 202 15.13 8.24 -33.20
#